data_AF-A0A227J8M2-F1
#
_entry.id   AF-A0A227J8M2-F1
#
_cell.length_a   1.000
_cell.length_b   1.000
_cell.length_c   1.000
_cell.angle_alpha   90.00
_cell.angle_beta   90.00
_cell.angle_gamma   90.00
#
_symmetry.space_group_name_H-M   'P 1'
#
loop_
_entity.id
_entity.type
_entity.pdbx_description
1 polymer ?
#
loop_
_entity_poly.entity_id
_entity_poly.type
_entity_poly.pdbx_seq_one_letter_code
_entity_poly.pdbx_strand_id
1 'polypeptide(L)'
;KSVVKGMLGKEITLPDAIWAKINWAWVGFFSFFAGLNIYIAYELPLDVWVNFKVFGMLIATFAYMIATGVYIYKHMPKEEKNNSSDVSVDD
;
A
#
# COMPACT_ATOMS: atom_id res chain seq x y z
N LYS A 1 1.70 12.46 11.17
CA LYS A 1 0.63 12.58 10.15
C LYS A 1 1.11 11.83 8.89
N SER A 2 0.35 10.86 8.38
CA SER A 2 0.82 10.03 7.25
C SER A 2 0.84 10.84 5.95
N VAL A 3 1.97 10.82 5.24
CA VAL A 3 2.20 11.61 4.01
C VAL A 3 1.22 11.20 2.90
N VAL A 4 0.92 9.90 2.81
CA VAL A 4 -0.02 9.36 1.82
C VAL A 4 -1.47 9.77 2.16
N LYS A 5 -1.82 9.89 3.45
CA LYS A 5 -3.10 10.45 3.92
C LYS A 5 -3.25 11.93 3.55
N GLY A 6 -2.15 12.68 3.52
CA GLY A 6 -2.15 14.10 3.13
C GLY A 6 -2.43 14.33 1.64
N MET A 7 -1.99 13.40 0.77
CA MET A 7 -2.17 13.51 -0.69
C MET A 7 -3.50 12.92 -1.19
N LEU A 8 -3.99 11.83 -0.61
CA LEU A 8 -5.25 11.16 -1.05
C LEU A 8 -6.44 11.36 -0.09
N GLY A 9 -6.22 11.79 1.15
CA GLY A 9 -7.27 11.92 2.16
C GLY A 9 -8.20 13.13 1.98
N LYS A 10 -7.92 14.02 1.02
CA LYS A 10 -8.83 15.13 0.67
C LYS A 10 -10.02 14.68 -0.20
N GLU A 11 -9.90 13.56 -0.91
CA GLU A 11 -10.93 13.04 -1.83
C GLU A 11 -11.54 11.71 -1.32
N ILE A 12 -10.87 10.99 -0.41
CA ILE A 12 -11.31 9.68 0.10
C ILE A 12 -11.21 9.63 1.63
N THR A 13 -12.34 9.54 2.31
CA THR A 13 -12.46 9.40 3.78
C THR A 13 -12.25 7.95 4.22
N LEU A 14 -11.00 7.47 4.13
CA LEU A 14 -10.66 6.12 4.56
C LEU A 14 -10.32 6.05 6.07
N PRO A 15 -10.78 5.02 6.80
CA PRO A 15 -10.43 4.81 8.21
C PRO A 15 -8.91 4.79 8.44
N ASP A 16 -8.46 5.42 9.51
CA ASP A 16 -7.04 5.53 9.88
C ASP A 16 -6.30 4.18 10.00
N ALA A 17 -7.04 3.11 10.31
CA ALA A 17 -6.50 1.76 10.37
C ALA A 17 -5.95 1.25 9.02
N ILE A 18 -6.58 1.61 7.90
CA ILE A 18 -6.11 1.20 6.56
C ILE A 18 -4.84 1.98 6.19
N TRP A 19 -4.78 3.26 6.54
CA TRP A 19 -3.58 4.09 6.35
C TRP A 19 -2.37 3.53 7.09
N ALA A 20 -2.56 3.05 8.33
CA ALA A 20 -1.51 2.41 9.10
C ALA A 20 -1.03 1.11 8.44
N LYS A 21 -1.95 0.27 7.94
CA LYS A 21 -1.61 -0.97 7.22
C LYS A 21 -0.81 -0.70 5.95
N ILE A 22 -1.19 0.30 5.16
CA ILE A 22 -0.45 0.69 3.96
C ILE A 22 0.97 1.15 4.32
N ASN A 23 1.11 2.00 5.33
CA ASN A 23 2.44 2.44 5.78
C ASN A 23 3.31 1.25 6.23
N TRP A 24 2.77 0.33 7.02
CA TRP A 24 3.48 -0.87 7.44
C TRP A 24 3.88 -1.76 6.26
N ALA A 25 3.00 -1.92 5.28
CA ALA A 25 3.30 -2.68 4.08
C ALA A 25 4.43 -2.01 3.27
N TRP A 26 4.44 -0.67 3.16
CA TRP A 26 5.53 0.09 2.55
C TRP A 26 6.86 -0.11 3.29
N VAL A 27 6.86 -0.06 4.63
CA VAL A 27 8.06 -0.34 5.43
C VAL A 27 8.59 -1.76 5.19
N GLY A 28 7.69 -2.75 5.12
CA GLY A 28 8.05 -4.14 4.82
C GLY A 28 8.62 -4.30 3.41
N PHE A 29 8.01 -3.66 2.42
CA PHE A 29 8.46 -3.67 1.03
C PHE A 29 9.89 -3.11 0.90
N PHE A 30 10.15 -1.92 1.46
CA PHE A 30 11.48 -1.32 1.42
C PHE A 30 12.52 -2.10 2.23
N SER A 31 12.14 -2.67 3.38
CA SER A 31 13.06 -3.53 4.16
C SER A 31 13.44 -4.79 3.38
N PHE A 32 12.47 -5.42 2.71
CA PHE A 32 12.73 -6.56 1.85
C PHE A 32 13.67 -6.19 0.70
N PHE A 33 13.40 -5.07 0.02
CA PHE A 33 14.26 -4.56 -1.05
C PHE A 33 15.66 -4.20 -0.57
N ALA A 34 15.81 -3.68 0.64
CA ALA A 34 17.12 -3.42 1.23
C ALA A 34 17.92 -4.72 1.43
N GLY A 35 17.28 -5.78 1.94
CA GLY A 35 17.90 -7.10 2.06
C GLY A 35 18.28 -7.70 0.71
N LEU A 36 17.35 -7.63 -0.27
CA LEU A 36 17.60 -8.12 -1.62
C LEU A 36 18.74 -7.35 -2.30
N ASN A 37 18.83 -6.03 -2.07
CA ASN A 37 19.88 -5.19 -2.62
C ASN A 37 21.27 -5.59 -2.10
N ILE A 38 21.39 -5.89 -0.81
CA ILE A 38 22.62 -6.39 -0.20
C ILE A 38 22.99 -7.74 -0.83
N TYR A 39 22.06 -8.68 -0.92
CA TYR A 39 22.31 -10.00 -1.52
C TYR A 39 22.82 -9.89 -2.96
N ILE A 40 22.16 -9.09 -3.79
CA ILE A 40 22.55 -8.89 -5.19
C ILE A 40 23.92 -8.19 -5.30
N ALA A 41 24.25 -7.29 -4.38
CA ALA A 41 25.54 -6.60 -4.40
C ALA A 41 26.73 -7.53 -4.13
N TYR A 42 26.56 -8.60 -3.35
CA TYR A 42 27.65 -9.51 -2.97
C TYR A 42 27.75 -10.78 -3.83
N GLU A 43 26.62 -11.34 -4.30
CA GLU A 43 26.60 -12.62 -5.03
C GLU A 43 26.53 -12.46 -6.56
N LEU A 44 26.07 -11.31 -7.08
CA LEU A 44 25.76 -11.14 -8.50
C LEU A 44 26.70 -10.16 -9.22
N PRO A 45 26.91 -10.34 -10.54
CA PRO A 45 27.76 -9.45 -11.33
C PRO A 45 27.21 -8.03 -11.43
N LEU A 46 28.11 -7.06 -11.67
CA LEU A 46 27.81 -5.63 -11.70
C LEU A 46 26.65 -5.28 -12.66
N ASP A 47 26.57 -5.93 -13.81
CA ASP A 47 25.50 -5.72 -14.79
C ASP A 47 24.11 -6.06 -14.23
N VAL A 48 24.02 -7.13 -13.43
CA VAL A 48 22.78 -7.51 -12.76
C VAL A 48 22.46 -6.50 -11.66
N TRP A 49 23.46 -6.07 -10.89
CA TRP A 49 23.28 -5.08 -9.83
C TRP A 49 22.79 -3.72 -10.35
N VAL A 50 23.37 -3.20 -11.44
CA VAL A 50 22.94 -1.94 -12.07
C VAL A 50 21.52 -2.06 -12.63
N ASN A 51 21.22 -3.12 -13.37
CA ASN A 51 19.87 -3.34 -13.92
C ASN A 51 18.82 -3.54 -12.81
N PHE A 52 19.16 -4.24 -11.73
CA PHE A 52 18.29 -4.38 -10.57
C PHE A 52 17.99 -3.03 -9.91
N LYS A 53 19.01 -2.19 -9.76
CA LYS A 53 18.85 -0.87 -9.13
C LYS A 53 18.01 0.08 -9.98
N VAL A 54 18.25 0.10 -11.29
CA VAL A 54 17.60 1.04 -12.22
C VAL A 54 16.22 0.54 -12.63
N PHE A 55 16.11 -0.69 -13.11
CA PHE A 55 14.85 -1.24 -13.62
C PHE A 55 14.11 -2.08 -12.59
N GLY A 56 14.82 -2.91 -11.81
CA GLY A 56 14.21 -3.80 -10.82
C GLY A 56 13.44 -3.05 -9.74
N MET A 57 14.09 -2.09 -9.06
CA MET A 57 13.43 -1.27 -8.04
C MET A 57 12.32 -0.40 -8.62
N LEU A 58 12.49 0.12 -9.84
CA LEU A 58 11.50 0.98 -10.48
C LEU A 58 10.24 0.20 -10.85
N ILE A 59 10.39 -0.94 -11.52
CA ILE A 59 9.27 -1.85 -11.86
C ILE A 59 8.57 -2.32 -10.59
N ALA A 60 9.35 -2.72 -9.57
CA ALA A 60 8.77 -3.20 -8.32
C ALA A 60 7.99 -2.11 -7.57
N THR A 61 8.54 -0.89 -7.51
CA THR A 61 7.85 0.26 -6.89
C THR A 61 6.56 0.56 -7.65
N PHE A 62 6.59 0.50 -8.99
CA PHE A 62 5.41 0.74 -9.82
C PHE A 62 4.34 -0.33 -9.61
N ALA A 63 4.73 -1.61 -9.62
CA ALA A 63 3.83 -2.72 -9.33
C ALA A 63 3.22 -2.63 -7.93
N TYR A 64 4.03 -2.26 -6.94
CA TYR A 64 3.59 -2.09 -5.56
C TYR A 64 2.67 -0.87 -5.38
N MET A 65 2.90 0.21 -6.13
CA MET A 65 2.01 1.36 -6.19
C MET A 65 0.63 0.96 -6.76
N ILE A 66 0.61 0.21 -7.87
CA ILE A 66 -0.63 -0.32 -8.45
C ILE A 66 -1.33 -1.24 -7.45
N ALA A 67 -0.60 -2.16 -6.81
CA ALA A 67 -1.15 -3.06 -5.80
C ALA A 67 -1.75 -2.29 -4.61
N THR A 68 -1.07 -1.23 -4.14
CA THR A 68 -1.57 -0.34 -3.08
C THR A 68 -2.85 0.37 -3.54
N GLY A 69 -2.89 0.87 -4.78
CA GLY A 69 -4.08 1.51 -5.36
C GLY A 69 -5.28 0.54 -5.46
N VAL A 70 -5.05 -0.69 -5.94
CA VAL A 70 -6.08 -1.74 -6.01
C VAL A 70 -6.52 -2.16 -4.61
N TYR A 71 -5.60 -2.29 -3.66
CA TYR A 71 -5.90 -2.63 -2.27
C TYR A 71 -6.78 -1.56 -1.61
N ILE A 72 -6.46 -0.28 -1.84
CA ILE A 72 -7.28 0.86 -1.42
C ILE A 72 -8.65 0.81 -2.08
N TYR A 73 -8.73 0.61 -3.40
CA TYR A 73 -10.01 0.51 -4.12
C TYR A 73 -10.88 -0.63 -3.60
N LYS A 74 -10.29 -1.79 -3.30
CA LYS A 74 -11.00 -2.96 -2.78
C LYS A 74 -11.44 -2.81 -1.32
N HIS A 75 -10.67 -2.09 -0.50
CA HIS A 75 -11.01 -1.80 0.90
C HIS A 75 -11.68 -0.45 1.09
N MET A 76 -11.98 0.25 0.00
CA MET A 76 -12.87 1.40 0.05
C MET A 76 -14.22 0.86 0.49
N PRO A 77 -14.77 1.36 1.62
CA PRO A 77 -16.02 0.85 2.11
C PRO A 77 -17.06 1.06 1.01
N LYS A 78 -17.53 -0.03 0.39
CA LYS A 78 -18.95 -0.10 0.07
C LYS A 78 -19.59 0.11 1.43
N GLU A 79 -20.21 1.27 1.60
CA GLU A 79 -20.97 1.63 2.79
C GLU A 79 -21.52 0.35 3.40
N GLU A 80 -21.08 0.04 4.63
CA GLU A 80 -21.78 -0.96 5.40
C GLU A 80 -23.21 -0.45 5.54
N LYS A 81 -24.08 -0.91 4.63
CA LYS A 81 -25.50 -1.04 4.88
C LYS A 81 -25.66 -2.07 5.99
N ASN A 82 -25.26 -1.73 7.20
CA ASN A 82 -25.94 -2.25 8.38
C ASN A 82 -27.16 -1.37 8.59
N ASN A 83 -28.14 -1.67 7.74
CA ASN A 83 -29.56 -1.44 7.98
C ASN A 83 -29.93 -2.11 9.30
N SER A 84 -29.66 -1.44 10.43
CA SER A 84 -30.40 -1.70 11.65
C SER A 84 -31.69 -0.92 11.51
N SER A 85 -32.62 -1.57 10.84
CA SER A 85 -34.04 -1.27 10.88
C SER A 85 -34.50 -1.26 12.34
N ASP A 86 -34.42 -0.10 12.99
CA ASP A 86 -35.27 0.20 14.14
C ASP A 86 -36.58 0.76 13.58
N VAL A 87 -37.37 -0.16 13.00
CA VAL A 87 -38.82 0.04 12.91
C VAL A 87 -39.37 -0.51 14.21
N SER A 88 -39.72 0.39 15.12
CA SER A 88 -40.88 0.20 15.98
C SER A 88 -41.67 1.51 15.99
N VAL A 89 -42.45 1.67 14.91
CA VAL A 89 -43.72 2.37 15.01
C VAL A 89 -44.65 1.36 15.67
N ASP A 90 -44.90 1.50 16.96
CA ASP A 90 -46.11 0.97 17.61
C ASP A 90 -46.49 1.96 18.73
N ASP A 91 -47.67 2.55 18.52
CA ASP A 91 -48.56 3.34 19.40
C ASP A 91 -48.15 4.72 19.97
#